data_AF-A0A2D6INR5-F1
#
_entry.id   AF-A0A2D6INR5-F1
#
_cell.length_a   1.000
_cell.length_b   1.000
_cell.length_c   1.000
_cell.angle_alpha   90.00
_cell.angle_beta   90.00
_cell.angle_gamma   90.00
#
_symmetry.space_group_name_H-M   'P 1'
#
loop_
_entity.id
_entity.type
_entity.pdbx_description
1 polymer ?
#
loop_
_entity_poly.entity_id
_entity_poly.type
_entity_poly.pdbx_seq_one_letter_code
_entity_poly.pdbx_strand_id
1 'polypeptide(L)'
;MFIGSLCEANLKAVDFILTDLAAAMPDFTFIIAGGIAGGVTGGEARVDHPISQTIQLAEDLGNKQMLGFGWYPLETWPNRQEVRWTRPEFGWLHRGELTGFSVSLLSFKPVRVDILVNGDIVKTVSVSSQRREIEIALPRISNPTITLKTNKTWKYRGDPREFGVNVSNLTGTSGANHLTDNLLSRLTSRGVRQNKNVLFISNLSNRQKTLLLQTANFALNPISLGSGSNVKMFEYLASGLPTITTSFGARGLDLTDGHQALIRDFPRFNEALRTLAGDVDLQKSLARHGRAHVVERYDWKSASAALVGLMQAVANRN
;
A
#
# COMPACT_ATOMS: atom_id res chain seq x y z
N MET A 1 8.06 2.00 -7.44
CA MET A 1 6.77 1.28 -7.36
C MET A 1 6.97 -0.22 -7.59
N PHE A 2 6.10 -1.06 -7.04
CA PHE A 2 6.01 -2.50 -7.25
C PHE A 2 4.55 -2.88 -7.51
N ILE A 3 4.29 -3.64 -8.58
CA ILE A 3 2.98 -4.20 -8.93
C ILE A 3 3.05 -5.73 -8.82
N GLY A 4 2.04 -6.34 -8.22
CA GLY A 4 1.96 -7.81 -8.16
C GLY A 4 0.55 -8.33 -7.97
N SER A 5 0.33 -9.59 -8.35
CA SER A 5 -0.80 -10.41 -7.90
C SER A 5 -0.52 -11.01 -6.52
N LEU A 6 -1.56 -11.49 -5.84
CA LEU A 6 -1.38 -12.16 -4.55
C LEU A 6 -0.76 -13.55 -4.75
N CYS A 7 0.54 -13.68 -4.49
CA CYS A 7 1.26 -14.95 -4.49
C CYS A 7 2.48 -14.87 -3.54
N GLU A 8 3.05 -16.02 -3.18
CA GLU A 8 4.17 -16.11 -2.24
C GLU A 8 5.39 -15.29 -2.69
N ALA A 9 5.73 -15.34 -3.98
CA ALA A 9 6.85 -14.57 -4.53
C ALA A 9 6.67 -13.06 -4.34
N ASN A 10 5.46 -12.55 -4.62
CA ASN A 10 5.16 -11.13 -4.44
C ASN A 10 5.00 -10.75 -2.97
N LEU A 11 4.58 -11.68 -2.09
CA LEU A 11 4.54 -11.45 -0.64
C LEU A 11 5.94 -11.24 -0.08
N LYS A 12 6.91 -12.07 -0.46
CA LYS A 12 8.32 -11.92 -0.06
C LYS A 12 8.95 -10.64 -0.60
N ALA A 13 8.62 -10.27 -1.84
CA ALA A 13 9.04 -8.99 -2.43
C ALA A 13 8.49 -7.79 -1.63
N VAL A 14 7.21 -7.83 -1.26
CA VAL A 14 6.59 -6.79 -0.44
C VAL A 14 7.18 -6.75 0.97
N ASP A 15 7.39 -7.91 1.59
CA ASP A 15 8.03 -7.98 2.91
C ASP A 15 9.37 -7.25 2.89
N PHE A 16 10.26 -7.58 1.95
CA PHE A 16 11.54 -6.88 1.76
C PHE A 16 11.40 -5.36 1.55
N ILE A 17 10.43 -4.93 0.73
CA ILE A 17 10.19 -3.49 0.52
C ILE A 17 9.83 -2.81 1.85
N LEU A 18 9.05 -3.48 2.70
CA LEU A 18 8.60 -2.93 3.98
C LEU A 18 9.68 -3.03 5.05
N THR A 19 10.37 -4.16 5.18
CA THR A 19 11.31 -4.42 6.26
C THR A 19 12.64 -3.71 6.04
N ASP A 20 13.11 -3.69 4.80
CA ASP A 20 14.48 -3.27 4.49
C ASP A 20 14.49 -1.91 3.80
N LEU A 21 13.74 -1.77 2.70
CA LEU A 21 13.85 -0.56 1.88
C LEU A 21 13.16 0.65 2.50
N ALA A 22 11.88 0.52 2.84
CA ALA A 22 11.08 1.63 3.35
C ALA A 22 11.65 2.17 4.67
N ALA A 23 12.13 1.30 5.54
CA ALA A 23 12.78 1.67 6.79
C ALA A 23 14.12 2.40 6.58
N ALA A 24 14.92 1.96 5.60
CA ALA A 24 16.23 2.56 5.31
C ALA A 24 16.17 3.83 4.43
N MET A 25 15.01 4.15 3.88
CA MET A 25 14.83 5.23 2.89
C MET A 25 13.62 6.13 3.17
N PRO A 26 13.65 6.92 4.25
CA PRO A 26 12.53 7.78 4.61
C PRO A 26 12.17 8.82 3.54
N ASP A 27 13.14 9.22 2.71
CA ASP A 27 12.95 10.22 1.64
C ASP A 27 12.27 9.66 0.38
N PHE A 28 12.10 8.33 0.30
CA PHE A 28 11.46 7.67 -0.83
C PHE A 28 10.03 7.29 -0.47
N THR A 29 9.09 7.56 -1.37
CA THR A 29 7.73 7.00 -1.29
C THR A 29 7.64 5.72 -2.11
N PHE A 30 7.37 4.60 -1.43
CA PHE A 30 7.19 3.30 -2.05
C PHE A 30 5.71 3.09 -2.38
N ILE A 31 5.41 2.63 -3.59
CA ILE A 31 4.04 2.28 -4.01
C ILE A 31 4.00 0.77 -4.23
N ILE A 32 3.09 0.08 -3.55
CA ILE A 32 2.79 -1.35 -3.72
C ILE A 32 1.37 -1.44 -4.28
N ALA A 33 1.21 -2.00 -5.47
CA ALA A 33 -0.06 -1.96 -6.20
C ALA A 33 -0.48 -3.33 -6.77
N GLY A 34 -1.76 -3.46 -7.09
CA GLY A 34 -2.38 -4.66 -7.64
C GLY A 34 -2.90 -5.62 -6.56
N GLY A 35 -3.22 -6.86 -6.97
CA GLY A 35 -3.77 -7.88 -6.07
C GLY A 35 -2.89 -8.19 -4.86
N ILE A 36 -1.57 -8.01 -4.95
CA ILE A 36 -0.66 -8.14 -3.81
C ILE A 36 -0.94 -7.10 -2.74
N ALA A 37 -1.14 -5.84 -3.13
CA ALA A 37 -1.56 -4.81 -2.19
C ALA A 37 -2.90 -5.21 -1.57
N GLY A 38 -3.79 -5.86 -2.34
CA GLY A 38 -5.06 -6.41 -1.84
C GLY A 38 -4.88 -7.50 -0.81
N GLY A 39 -4.09 -8.53 -1.06
CA GLY A 39 -3.86 -9.57 -0.06
C GLY A 39 -3.05 -9.10 1.15
N VAL A 40 -2.24 -8.06 0.99
CA VAL A 40 -1.46 -7.45 2.07
C VAL A 40 -2.31 -6.48 2.90
N THR A 41 -3.27 -5.76 2.30
CA THR A 41 -4.11 -4.75 2.97
C THR A 41 -5.59 -5.12 3.16
N GLY A 42 -6.03 -6.25 2.61
CA GLY A 42 -7.43 -6.67 2.49
C GLY A 42 -7.70 -7.92 3.31
N GLY A 43 -7.75 -7.81 4.63
CA GLY A 43 -9.04 -7.44 5.15
C GLY A 43 -9.28 -5.95 5.04
N GLU A 44 -10.38 -5.58 4.37
CA GLU A 44 -10.98 -4.25 4.29
C GLU A 44 -10.82 -3.37 5.56
N ALA A 45 -9.64 -2.80 5.77
CA ALA A 45 -9.47 -1.36 5.78
C ALA A 45 -8.01 -1.01 5.50
N ARG A 46 -7.83 0.08 4.75
CA ARG A 46 -6.51 0.51 4.29
C ARG A 46 -5.85 1.42 5.33
N VAL A 47 -4.52 1.49 5.30
CA VAL A 47 -3.61 2.02 6.34
C VAL A 47 -2.74 3.15 5.77
N ASP A 48 -2.40 4.13 6.62
CA ASP A 48 -1.36 5.18 6.59
C ASP A 48 -1.02 5.89 5.27
N HIS A 49 -1.89 6.83 4.91
CA HIS A 49 -1.54 8.00 4.09
C HIS A 49 -1.94 9.27 4.86
N PRO A 50 -1.24 10.43 4.68
CA PRO A 50 -1.82 11.72 5.04
C PRO A 50 -3.25 11.78 4.47
N ILE A 51 -4.21 12.23 5.28
CA ILE A 51 -5.64 12.20 4.90
C ILE A 51 -5.87 12.78 3.49
N SER A 52 -5.16 13.85 3.13
CA SER A 52 -5.23 14.46 1.79
C SER A 52 -4.84 13.49 0.66
N GLN A 53 -3.81 12.66 0.86
CA GLN A 53 -3.40 11.63 -0.10
C GLN A 53 -4.37 10.43 -0.07
N THR A 54 -4.90 10.08 1.11
CA THR A 54 -5.99 9.08 1.21
C THR A 54 -7.21 9.52 0.42
N ILE A 55 -7.54 10.81 0.48
CA ILE A 55 -8.69 11.41 -0.19
C ILE A 55 -8.55 11.26 -1.70
N GLN A 56 -7.43 11.73 -2.27
CA GLN A 56 -7.14 11.62 -3.70
C GLN A 56 -7.19 10.15 -4.17
N LEU A 57 -6.55 9.26 -3.41
CA LEU A 57 -6.49 7.85 -3.75
C LEU A 57 -7.85 7.15 -3.67
N ALA A 58 -8.68 7.52 -2.69
CA ALA A 58 -10.04 6.99 -2.54
C ALA A 58 -10.95 7.41 -3.69
N GLU A 59 -10.85 8.67 -4.14
CA GLU A 59 -11.59 9.21 -5.28
C GLU A 59 -11.22 8.50 -6.57
N ASP A 60 -9.93 8.26 -6.79
CA ASP A 60 -9.46 7.54 -7.97
C ASP A 60 -9.92 6.07 -7.97
N LEU A 61 -10.09 5.44 -6.79
CA LEU A 61 -10.38 4.00 -6.63
C LEU A 61 -11.87 3.66 -6.41
N GLY A 62 -12.75 4.64 -6.29
CA GLY A 62 -14.19 4.41 -6.07
C GLY A 62 -14.57 3.73 -4.75
N ASN A 63 -13.65 3.73 -3.76
CA ASN A 63 -13.87 3.06 -2.48
C ASN A 63 -14.73 3.91 -1.53
N LYS A 64 -15.80 3.32 -0.99
CA LYS A 64 -16.76 4.06 -0.16
C LYS A 64 -16.29 4.33 1.27
N GLN A 65 -15.39 3.55 1.85
CA GLN A 65 -14.92 3.76 3.23
C GLN A 65 -13.47 3.31 3.39
N MET A 66 -12.67 4.08 4.12
CA MET A 66 -11.25 3.81 4.34
C MET A 66 -10.82 4.27 5.72
N LEU A 67 -10.12 3.42 6.48
CA LEU A 67 -9.32 3.94 7.58
C LEU A 67 -8.17 4.77 6.99
N GLY A 68 -7.91 5.91 7.63
CA GLY A 68 -6.83 6.83 7.26
C GLY A 68 -5.52 6.42 7.90
N PHE A 69 -4.68 7.39 8.21
CA PHE A 69 -3.46 7.12 8.96
C PHE A 69 -3.70 6.78 10.43
N GLY A 70 -2.65 6.32 11.09
CA GLY A 70 -2.57 6.10 12.51
C GLY A 70 -3.14 4.78 13.03
N TRP A 71 -3.45 3.80 12.19
CA TRP A 71 -3.99 2.52 12.66
C TRP A 71 -2.93 1.44 12.69
N TYR A 72 -2.67 0.81 13.85
CA TYR A 72 -1.80 -0.37 13.92
C TYR A 72 -2.56 -1.66 13.50
N PRO A 73 -1.85 -2.75 13.19
CA PRO A 73 -2.46 -4.04 12.93
C PRO A 73 -3.30 -4.57 14.10
N LEU A 74 -4.15 -5.56 13.81
CA LEU A 74 -4.79 -6.35 14.87
C LEU A 74 -3.73 -7.18 15.58
N GLU A 75 -3.74 -7.14 16.90
CA GLU A 75 -2.76 -7.83 17.74
C GLU A 75 -3.46 -8.67 18.81
N THR A 76 -2.86 -9.80 19.15
CA THR A 76 -3.26 -10.59 20.32
C THR A 76 -2.27 -10.32 21.43
N TRP A 77 -2.74 -9.79 22.56
CA TRP A 77 -1.90 -9.50 23.73
C TRP A 77 -2.20 -10.49 24.87
N PRO A 78 -1.22 -10.86 25.70
CA PRO A 78 -1.48 -11.68 26.89
C PRO A 78 -2.59 -11.03 27.74
N ASN A 79 -3.63 -11.80 28.05
CA ASN A 79 -4.80 -11.37 28.84
C ASN A 79 -5.75 -10.34 28.17
N ARG A 80 -5.67 -10.13 26.84
CA ARG A 80 -6.67 -9.36 26.11
C ARG A 80 -7.14 -10.11 24.85
N GLN A 81 -8.45 -10.19 24.65
CA GLN A 81 -9.03 -10.48 23.33
C GLN A 81 -8.54 -9.43 22.32
N GLU A 82 -8.48 -9.80 21.04
CA GLU A 82 -7.91 -9.03 19.93
C GLU A 82 -7.97 -7.51 20.10
N VAL A 83 -6.80 -6.87 20.07
CA VAL A 83 -6.60 -5.45 20.40
C VAL A 83 -6.08 -4.75 19.15
N ARG A 84 -6.68 -3.62 18.79
CA ARG A 84 -6.17 -2.74 17.74
C ARG A 84 -5.75 -1.41 18.32
N TRP A 85 -4.45 -1.13 18.28
CA TRP A 85 -3.91 0.15 18.74
C TRP A 85 -3.85 1.17 17.62
N THR A 86 -3.67 2.43 18.00
CA THR A 86 -3.49 3.56 17.09
C THR A 86 -2.22 4.32 17.41
N ARG A 87 -1.74 5.12 16.45
CA ARG A 87 -0.85 6.26 16.71
C ARG A 87 -1.60 7.35 17.50
N PRO A 88 -0.90 8.36 18.03
CA PRO A 88 -1.53 9.48 18.74
C PRO A 88 -2.55 10.23 17.90
N GLU A 89 -2.37 10.24 16.58
CA GLU A 89 -3.34 10.78 15.65
C GLU A 89 -3.70 9.71 14.63
N PHE A 90 -5.00 9.50 14.42
CA PHE A 90 -5.50 8.53 13.45
C PHE A 90 -6.80 9.00 12.80
N GLY A 91 -7.07 8.53 11.59
CA GLY A 91 -8.17 9.02 10.76
C GLY A 91 -9.11 7.94 10.25
N TRP A 92 -10.33 8.30 9.91
CA TRP A 92 -11.30 7.49 9.18
C TRP A 92 -11.97 8.37 8.13
N LEU A 93 -11.90 7.93 6.88
CA LEU A 93 -12.53 8.57 5.73
C LEU A 93 -13.79 7.79 5.37
N HIS A 94 -14.94 8.46 5.42
CA HIS A 94 -16.21 7.92 4.94
C HIS A 94 -16.56 8.60 3.63
N ARG A 95 -16.97 7.84 2.61
CA ARG A 95 -17.50 8.37 1.35
C ARG A 95 -18.96 7.99 1.21
N GLY A 96 -19.77 8.98 0.92
CA GLY A 96 -21.22 8.97 1.08
C GLY A 96 -21.68 9.82 2.25
N GLU A 97 -22.97 9.78 2.52
CA GLU A 97 -23.58 10.55 3.60
C GLU A 97 -23.32 9.88 4.95
N LEU A 98 -22.97 10.68 5.95
CA LEU A 98 -22.87 10.28 7.35
C LEU A 98 -23.76 11.21 8.20
N THR A 99 -24.55 10.63 9.08
CA THR A 99 -25.41 11.35 10.05
C THR A 99 -24.93 11.15 11.49
N GLY A 100 -23.94 10.28 11.70
CA GLY A 100 -23.29 10.07 12.98
C GLY A 100 -22.36 8.87 12.97
N PHE A 101 -21.68 8.62 14.08
CA PHE A 101 -20.84 7.44 14.28
C PHE A 101 -20.68 7.08 15.76
N SER A 102 -20.37 5.81 16.03
CA SER A 102 -19.95 5.33 17.36
C SER A 102 -18.51 4.85 17.31
N VAL A 103 -17.73 5.16 18.33
CA VAL A 103 -16.36 4.66 18.52
C VAL A 103 -16.16 4.19 19.96
N SER A 104 -15.58 3.00 20.12
CA SER A 104 -15.27 2.42 21.42
C SER A 104 -13.78 2.49 21.69
N LEU A 105 -13.40 3.30 22.69
CA LEU A 105 -12.02 3.64 23.00
C LEU A 105 -11.56 3.13 24.37
N LEU A 106 -10.28 2.80 24.47
CA LEU A 106 -9.59 2.46 25.72
C LEU A 106 -8.14 2.95 25.68
N SER A 107 -7.53 3.25 26.83
CA SER A 107 -6.13 3.64 26.97
C SER A 107 -5.49 2.94 28.16
N PHE A 108 -4.16 2.82 28.21
CA PHE A 108 -3.48 2.30 29.40
C PHE A 108 -3.66 3.20 30.63
N LYS A 109 -3.66 4.52 30.41
CA LYS A 109 -3.78 5.56 31.44
C LYS A 109 -4.67 6.69 30.92
N PRO A 110 -5.20 7.56 31.80
CA PRO A 110 -6.04 8.69 31.39
C PRO A 110 -5.41 9.55 30.30
N VAL A 111 -6.11 9.66 29.17
CA VAL A 111 -5.73 10.45 27.99
C VAL A 111 -6.94 11.26 27.51
N ARG A 112 -6.68 12.49 27.04
CA ARG A 112 -7.68 13.30 26.35
C ARG A 112 -7.65 12.95 24.87
N VAL A 113 -8.81 12.71 24.28
CA VAL A 113 -8.99 12.45 22.85
C VAL A 113 -9.87 13.55 22.28
N ASP A 114 -9.31 14.32 21.35
CA ASP A 114 -10.04 15.30 20.55
C ASP A 114 -10.51 14.58 19.28
N ILE A 115 -11.82 14.66 19.00
CA ILE A 115 -12.48 14.07 17.84
C ILE A 115 -12.83 15.21 16.90
N LEU A 116 -12.31 15.13 15.68
CA LEU A 116 -12.39 16.16 14.66
C LEU A 116 -13.19 15.62 13.47
N VAL A 117 -14.03 16.48 12.89
CA VAL A 117 -14.72 16.22 11.63
C VAL A 117 -14.33 17.32 10.66
N ASN A 118 -13.76 16.93 9.53
CA ASN A 118 -13.21 17.83 8.50
C ASN A 118 -12.20 18.86 9.06
N GLY A 119 -11.51 18.52 10.15
CA GLY A 119 -10.51 19.38 10.79
C GLY A 119 -11.03 20.17 11.99
N ASP A 120 -12.34 20.25 12.19
CA ASP A 120 -12.94 20.96 13.33
C ASP A 120 -13.19 20.02 14.51
N ILE A 121 -12.80 20.40 15.72
CA ILE A 121 -13.06 19.62 16.92
C ILE A 121 -14.57 19.63 17.20
N VAL A 122 -15.21 18.47 17.10
CA VAL A 122 -16.64 18.29 17.40
C VAL A 122 -16.89 17.75 18.80
N LYS A 123 -15.89 17.05 19.38
CA LYS A 123 -16.00 16.47 20.72
C LYS A 123 -14.61 16.27 21.32
N THR A 124 -14.50 16.51 22.62
CA THR A 124 -13.33 16.10 23.41
C THR A 124 -13.79 15.17 24.53
N VAL A 125 -13.07 14.07 24.72
CA VAL A 125 -13.40 13.04 25.71
C VAL A 125 -12.17 12.61 26.51
N SER A 126 -12.39 12.12 27.73
CA SER A 126 -11.35 11.47 28.54
C SER A 126 -11.53 9.96 28.48
N VAL A 127 -10.46 9.24 28.15
CA VAL A 127 -10.42 7.78 28.01
C VAL A 127 -9.36 7.23 28.96
N SER A 128 -9.65 6.11 29.62
CA SER A 128 -8.75 5.46 30.57
C SER A 128 -8.74 3.94 30.34
N SER A 129 -8.37 3.16 31.36
CA SER A 129 -8.33 1.70 31.32
C SER A 129 -9.70 1.04 31.19
N GLN A 130 -10.79 1.77 31.46
CA GLN A 130 -12.13 1.31 31.18
C GLN A 130 -12.55 1.70 29.77
N ARG A 131 -13.09 0.72 29.04
CA ARG A 131 -13.62 0.93 27.69
C ARG A 131 -14.77 1.94 27.75
N ARG A 132 -14.73 2.93 26.86
CA ARG A 132 -15.73 3.98 26.76
C ARG A 132 -16.27 4.02 25.33
N GLU A 133 -17.58 3.82 25.19
CA GLU A 133 -18.28 4.05 23.94
C GLU A 133 -18.67 5.51 23.81
N ILE A 134 -18.47 6.06 22.62
CA ILE A 134 -18.67 7.48 22.31
C ILE A 134 -19.49 7.55 21.03
N GLU A 135 -20.70 8.08 21.15
CA GLU A 135 -21.57 8.37 20.03
C GLU A 135 -21.50 9.85 19.65
N ILE A 136 -21.38 10.11 18.36
CA ILE A 136 -21.34 11.45 17.77
C ILE A 136 -22.46 11.54 16.75
N ALA A 137 -23.45 12.39 17.02
CA ALA A 137 -24.42 12.83 16.03
C ALA A 137 -23.82 13.94 15.17
N LEU A 138 -24.07 13.89 13.87
CA LEU A 138 -23.58 14.87 12.91
C LEU A 138 -24.74 15.44 12.10
N PRO A 139 -24.66 16.72 11.66
CA PRO A 139 -25.48 17.14 10.54
C PRO A 139 -25.18 16.18 9.37
N ARG A 140 -26.16 15.94 8.49
CA ARG A 140 -25.93 15.11 7.32
C ARG A 140 -24.78 15.70 6.51
N ILE A 141 -23.64 15.03 6.51
CA ILE A 141 -22.42 15.47 5.84
C ILE A 141 -22.01 14.45 4.78
N SER A 142 -21.55 14.96 3.63
CA SER A 142 -21.08 14.14 2.53
C SER A 142 -19.56 14.00 2.60
N ASN A 143 -19.08 12.77 2.45
CA ASN A 143 -17.67 12.43 2.35
C ASN A 143 -16.77 12.93 3.52
N PRO A 144 -17.18 12.76 4.79
CA PRO A 144 -16.45 13.36 5.89
C PRO A 144 -15.12 12.66 6.16
N THR A 145 -14.18 13.47 6.65
CA THR A 145 -12.96 13.01 7.30
C THR A 145 -13.14 13.09 8.81
N ILE A 146 -12.98 11.96 9.49
CA ILE A 146 -12.97 11.89 10.95
C ILE A 146 -11.53 11.69 11.41
N THR A 147 -11.07 12.49 12.35
CA THR A 147 -9.72 12.37 12.94
C THR A 147 -9.82 12.33 14.45
N LEU A 148 -9.04 11.48 15.10
CA LEU A 148 -8.94 11.40 16.55
C LEU A 148 -7.50 11.69 16.95
N LYS A 149 -7.31 12.64 17.86
CA LYS A 149 -6.00 13.11 18.36
C LYS A 149 -5.91 12.91 19.86
N THR A 150 -4.89 12.21 20.32
CA THR A 150 -4.59 12.06 21.74
C THR A 150 -3.60 13.12 22.20
N ASN A 151 -3.80 13.67 23.39
CA ASN A 151 -2.87 14.64 23.97
C ASN A 151 -1.64 14.01 24.64
N LYS A 152 -1.64 12.69 24.81
CA LYS A 152 -0.57 11.90 25.39
C LYS A 152 -0.35 10.65 24.56
N THR A 153 0.86 10.11 24.69
CA THR A 153 1.31 8.94 23.96
C THR A 153 1.96 7.95 24.91
N TRP A 154 2.00 6.69 24.50
CA TRP A 154 2.56 5.61 25.30
C TRP A 154 3.61 4.85 24.50
N LYS A 155 4.67 4.41 25.17
CA LYS A 155 5.61 3.42 24.64
C LYS A 155 5.54 2.18 25.51
N TYR A 156 5.37 1.03 24.86
CA TYR A 156 5.44 -0.25 25.57
C TYR A 156 6.90 -0.71 25.62
N ARG A 157 7.32 -1.35 26.72
CA ARG A 157 8.73 -1.72 26.91
C ARG A 157 9.17 -2.70 25.82
N GLY A 158 10.24 -2.35 25.09
CA GLY A 158 10.75 -3.17 23.99
C GLY A 158 9.98 -3.04 22.68
N ASP A 159 8.89 -2.25 22.65
CA ASP A 159 8.17 -1.93 21.41
C ASP A 159 8.61 -0.55 20.91
N PRO A 160 9.10 -0.42 19.66
CA PRO A 160 9.55 0.85 19.13
C PRO A 160 8.40 1.83 18.81
N ARG A 161 7.14 1.36 18.84
CA ARG A 161 5.97 2.14 18.44
C ARG A 161 5.52 3.12 19.51
N GLU A 162 4.85 4.17 19.05
CA GLU A 162 4.17 5.14 19.88
C GLU A 162 2.66 4.94 19.78
N PHE A 163 2.01 4.71 20.93
CA PHE A 163 0.61 4.34 21.02
C PHE A 163 -0.24 5.52 21.49
N GLY A 164 -1.38 5.74 20.82
CA GLY A 164 -2.47 6.60 21.26
C GLY A 164 -3.47 5.81 22.10
N VAL A 165 -4.56 5.39 21.46
CA VAL A 165 -5.65 4.61 22.09
C VAL A 165 -5.86 3.27 21.41
N ASN A 166 -6.51 2.36 22.13
CA ASN A 166 -7.10 1.16 21.56
C ASN A 166 -8.51 1.50 21.06
N VAL A 167 -8.84 1.00 19.87
CA VAL A 167 -10.18 1.09 19.29
C VAL A 167 -10.72 -0.33 19.13
N SER A 168 -11.87 -0.62 19.73
CA SER A 168 -12.50 -1.95 19.66
C SER A 168 -13.76 -1.99 18.80
N ASN A 169 -14.37 -0.84 18.57
CA ASN A 169 -15.52 -0.70 17.67
C ASN A 169 -15.45 0.65 16.97
N LEU A 170 -15.78 0.68 15.69
CA LEU A 170 -16.01 1.91 14.93
C LEU A 170 -17.12 1.64 13.92
N THR A 171 -18.24 2.34 14.05
CA THR A 171 -19.40 2.20 13.17
C THR A 171 -19.91 3.57 12.74
N GLY A 172 -20.32 3.70 11.48
CA GLY A 172 -20.98 4.91 11.00
C GLY A 172 -22.50 4.73 10.92
N THR A 173 -23.22 5.84 10.82
CA THR A 173 -24.67 5.87 10.61
C THR A 173 -24.97 6.67 9.35
N SER A 174 -25.80 6.13 8.46
CA SER A 174 -26.19 6.77 7.20
C SER A 174 -27.71 6.67 7.02
N GLY A 175 -28.41 7.81 7.05
CA GLY A 175 -29.87 7.84 7.03
C GLY A 175 -30.48 7.25 8.32
N ALA A 176 -31.52 6.42 8.19
CA ALA A 176 -32.19 5.72 9.31
C ALA A 176 -31.54 4.38 9.67
N ASN A 177 -30.52 3.93 8.92
CA ASN A 177 -29.86 2.65 9.15
C ASN A 177 -28.46 2.89 9.73
N HIS A 178 -28.14 2.19 10.82
CA HIS A 178 -26.76 2.02 11.24
C HIS A 178 -26.01 1.24 10.16
N LEU A 179 -24.77 1.62 9.85
CA LEU A 179 -23.88 0.70 9.14
C LEU A 179 -23.63 -0.46 10.12
N THR A 180 -24.27 -1.59 9.85
CA THR A 180 -24.34 -2.73 10.77
C THR A 180 -23.00 -3.45 10.97
N ASP A 181 -22.02 -3.19 10.11
CA ASP A 181 -20.72 -3.83 10.17
C ASP A 181 -19.71 -2.96 10.93
N ASN A 182 -19.11 -3.51 11.99
CA ASN A 182 -17.94 -2.94 12.64
C ASN A 182 -16.83 -2.78 11.58
N LEU A 183 -16.40 -1.55 11.32
CA LEU A 183 -15.37 -1.25 10.33
C LEU A 183 -14.03 -1.94 10.64
N LEU A 184 -13.84 -2.37 11.90
CA LEU A 184 -12.66 -3.09 12.33
C LEU A 184 -12.70 -4.59 12.03
N SER A 185 -13.86 -5.23 11.90
CA SER A 185 -13.96 -6.68 11.60
C SER A 185 -13.47 -7.01 10.20
N ARG A 186 -13.56 -6.01 9.34
CA ARG A 186 -13.13 -6.06 7.96
C ARG A 186 -11.61 -6.02 7.84
N LEU A 187 -10.87 -5.48 8.80
CA LEU A 187 -9.40 -5.48 8.86
C LEU A 187 -8.80 -6.81 9.37
N THR A 188 -8.21 -7.63 8.50
CA THR A 188 -7.72 -8.96 8.89
C THR A 188 -6.39 -8.92 9.66
N SER A 189 -6.16 -10.03 10.38
CA SER A 189 -5.08 -10.35 11.33
C SER A 189 -3.66 -10.49 10.77
N ARG A 190 -3.41 -10.16 9.49
CA ARG A 190 -2.06 -10.17 8.91
C ARG A 190 -1.48 -8.77 8.92
N GLY A 191 -0.90 -8.42 10.08
CA GLY A 191 -0.24 -7.14 10.29
C GLY A 191 0.97 -6.95 9.39
N VAL A 192 0.86 -5.98 8.49
CA VAL A 192 1.95 -5.49 7.66
C VAL A 192 2.82 -4.56 8.49
N ARG A 193 4.15 -4.73 8.47
CA ARG A 193 5.08 -3.77 9.08
C ARG A 193 4.87 -2.38 8.45
N GLN A 194 4.64 -1.38 9.29
CA GLN A 194 4.11 -0.08 8.88
C GLN A 194 5.21 0.97 8.73
N ASN A 195 5.47 1.42 7.50
CA ASN A 195 6.32 2.58 7.25
C ASN A 195 5.49 3.74 6.70
N LYS A 196 5.80 4.96 7.18
CA LYS A 196 5.07 6.20 6.82
C LYS A 196 5.19 6.56 5.33
N ASN A 197 6.13 5.95 4.63
CA ASN A 197 6.50 6.22 3.26
C ASN A 197 6.13 5.06 2.31
N VAL A 198 5.12 4.26 2.66
CA VAL A 198 4.62 3.17 1.81
C VAL A 198 3.14 3.32 1.54
N LEU A 199 2.78 3.29 0.26
CA LEU A 199 1.43 3.45 -0.28
C LEU A 199 0.93 2.13 -0.85
N PHE A 200 -0.29 1.72 -0.52
CA PHE A 200 -0.91 0.49 -1.01
C PHE A 200 -2.12 0.76 -1.92
N ILE A 201 -2.13 0.15 -3.11
CA ILE A 201 -3.18 0.36 -4.13
C ILE A 201 -3.75 -1.00 -4.57
N SER A 202 -4.78 -1.49 -3.87
CA SER A 202 -5.25 -2.88 -4.00
C SER A 202 -6.29 -3.20 -5.08
N ASN A 203 -6.93 -2.20 -5.68
CA ASN A 203 -7.89 -2.39 -6.78
C ASN A 203 -7.46 -1.53 -7.98
N LEU A 204 -6.42 -1.98 -8.69
CA LEU A 204 -5.76 -1.17 -9.70
C LEU A 204 -6.46 -1.30 -11.06
N SER A 205 -7.26 -0.30 -11.44
CA SER A 205 -7.81 -0.23 -12.80
C SER A 205 -6.70 -0.04 -13.85
N ASN A 206 -6.96 -0.36 -15.12
CA ASN A 206 -5.99 -0.17 -16.20
C ASN A 206 -5.55 1.30 -16.35
N ARG A 207 -6.47 2.26 -16.15
CA ARG A 207 -6.15 3.69 -16.19
C ARG A 207 -5.19 4.09 -15.07
N GLN A 208 -5.45 3.63 -13.84
CA GLN A 208 -4.58 3.92 -12.69
C GLN A 208 -3.23 3.23 -12.83
N LYS A 209 -3.20 2.00 -13.33
CA LYS A 209 -1.97 1.29 -13.64
C LYS A 209 -1.11 2.09 -14.62
N THR A 210 -1.72 2.57 -15.70
CA THR A 210 -1.06 3.41 -16.70
C THR A 210 -0.51 4.68 -16.07
N LEU A 211 -1.32 5.37 -15.25
CA LEU A 211 -0.89 6.59 -14.58
C LEU A 211 0.31 6.33 -13.64
N LEU A 212 0.27 5.27 -12.84
CA LEU A 212 1.37 4.91 -11.95
C LEU A 212 2.65 4.60 -12.73
N LEU A 213 2.54 3.84 -13.82
CA LEU A 213 3.67 3.51 -14.68
C LEU A 213 4.30 4.76 -15.33
N GLN A 214 3.50 5.78 -15.62
CA GLN A 214 3.95 7.03 -16.24
C GLN A 214 4.49 8.06 -15.23
N THR A 215 4.07 7.98 -13.97
CA THR A 215 4.38 9.01 -12.96
C THR A 215 5.37 8.53 -11.90
N ALA A 216 5.54 7.23 -11.71
CA ALA A 216 6.57 6.71 -10.82
C ALA A 216 7.97 7.05 -11.35
N ASN A 217 8.91 7.31 -10.44
CA ASN A 217 10.30 7.54 -10.82
C ASN A 217 11.03 6.24 -11.15
N PHE A 218 10.82 5.19 -10.33
CA PHE A 218 11.52 3.91 -10.44
C PHE A 218 10.57 2.72 -10.30
N ALA A 219 10.87 1.63 -11.00
CA ALA A 219 10.24 0.33 -10.82
C ALA A 219 11.12 -0.59 -9.97
N LEU A 220 10.48 -1.35 -9.09
CA LEU A 220 11.11 -2.38 -8.29
C LEU A 220 10.54 -3.74 -8.71
N ASN A 221 11.42 -4.73 -8.85
CA ASN A 221 11.08 -6.14 -9.02
C ASN A 221 11.97 -7.02 -8.12
N PRO A 222 11.82 -6.97 -6.79
CA PRO A 222 12.61 -7.75 -5.85
C PRO A 222 12.09 -9.20 -5.77
N ILE A 223 12.13 -9.94 -6.88
CA ILE A 223 11.60 -11.31 -6.95
C ILE A 223 12.75 -12.32 -6.94
N SER A 224 12.92 -13.10 -5.87
CA SER A 224 13.99 -14.12 -5.77
C SER A 224 13.52 -15.56 -6.01
N LEU A 225 12.23 -15.79 -6.16
CA LEU A 225 11.65 -17.12 -6.34
C LEU A 225 10.32 -17.08 -7.08
N GLY A 226 9.81 -18.25 -7.42
CA GLY A 226 8.50 -18.46 -8.04
C GLY A 226 8.60 -18.96 -9.48
N SER A 227 7.62 -19.75 -9.92
CA SER A 227 7.63 -20.37 -11.24
C SER A 227 7.12 -19.44 -12.36
N GLY A 228 6.25 -18.48 -12.04
CA GLY A 228 5.60 -17.62 -13.03
C GLY A 228 6.49 -16.57 -13.71
N SER A 229 6.14 -16.19 -14.92
CA SER A 229 6.83 -15.14 -15.69
C SER A 229 6.68 -13.77 -15.03
N ASN A 230 7.76 -12.99 -14.96
CA ASN A 230 7.74 -11.63 -14.38
C ASN A 230 7.13 -10.61 -15.36
N VAL A 231 5.87 -10.82 -15.76
CA VAL A 231 5.22 -10.04 -16.84
C VAL A 231 5.24 -8.54 -16.58
N LYS A 232 5.19 -8.12 -15.31
CA LYS A 232 5.32 -6.73 -14.87
C LYS A 232 6.60 -6.03 -15.39
N MET A 233 7.67 -6.78 -15.64
CA MET A 233 8.92 -6.24 -16.18
C MET A 233 8.74 -5.69 -17.59
N PHE A 234 7.93 -6.33 -18.44
CA PHE A 234 7.62 -5.79 -19.76
C PHE A 234 6.91 -4.44 -19.65
N GLU A 235 5.96 -4.33 -18.72
CA GLU A 235 5.21 -3.09 -18.50
C GLU A 235 6.09 -1.96 -17.96
N TYR A 236 7.01 -2.27 -17.04
CA TYR A 236 7.97 -1.30 -16.52
C TYR A 236 8.89 -0.79 -17.62
N LEU A 237 9.53 -1.70 -18.35
CA LEU A 237 10.46 -1.37 -19.41
C LEU A 237 9.75 -0.66 -20.57
N ALA A 238 8.57 -1.10 -21.00
CA ALA A 238 7.82 -0.48 -22.09
C ALA A 238 7.36 0.94 -21.73
N SER A 239 7.09 1.20 -20.44
CA SER A 239 6.76 2.53 -19.93
C SER A 239 7.99 3.45 -19.81
N GLY A 240 9.19 2.94 -20.09
CA GLY A 240 10.44 3.68 -19.93
C GLY A 240 10.77 3.97 -18.46
N LEU A 241 10.34 3.10 -17.54
CA LEU A 241 10.56 3.28 -16.12
C LEU A 241 11.92 2.67 -15.74
N PRO A 242 12.89 3.45 -15.21
CA PRO A 242 14.15 2.90 -14.72
C PRO A 242 13.86 1.81 -13.68
N THR A 243 14.31 0.59 -13.98
CA THR A 243 13.89 -0.61 -13.27
C THR A 243 15.05 -1.23 -12.51
N ILE A 244 14.81 -1.56 -11.23
CA ILE A 244 15.71 -2.37 -10.40
C ILE A 244 15.06 -3.75 -10.23
N THR A 245 15.79 -4.80 -10.57
CA THR A 245 15.33 -6.20 -10.47
C THR A 245 16.43 -7.07 -9.88
N THR A 246 16.08 -8.23 -9.35
CA THR A 246 17.03 -9.32 -9.06
C THR A 246 17.44 -10.03 -10.35
N SER A 247 18.51 -10.82 -10.28
CA SER A 247 18.93 -11.72 -11.36
C SER A 247 17.81 -12.71 -11.72
N PHE A 248 17.16 -13.26 -10.69
CA PHE A 248 15.99 -14.13 -10.85
C PHE A 248 14.80 -13.40 -11.48
N GLY A 249 14.58 -12.14 -11.11
CA GLY A 249 13.51 -11.30 -11.64
C GLY A 249 13.66 -10.99 -13.13
N ALA A 250 14.92 -10.89 -13.59
CA ALA A 250 15.30 -10.59 -14.97
C ALA A 250 15.29 -11.80 -15.93
N ARG A 251 15.06 -13.02 -15.43
CA ARG A 251 15.12 -14.25 -16.23
C ARG A 251 14.19 -14.19 -17.45
N GLY A 252 14.70 -14.65 -18.60
CA GLY A 252 13.95 -14.70 -19.86
C GLY A 252 13.77 -13.35 -20.57
N LEU A 253 14.43 -12.29 -20.09
CA LEU A 253 14.37 -10.96 -20.68
C LEU A 253 15.69 -10.50 -21.33
N ASP A 254 16.76 -11.29 -21.29
CA ASP A 254 18.07 -10.97 -21.88
C ASP A 254 18.57 -9.54 -21.56
N LEU A 255 18.41 -9.12 -20.31
CA LEU A 255 18.82 -7.79 -19.84
C LEU A 255 20.31 -7.79 -19.48
N THR A 256 20.98 -6.68 -19.78
CA THR A 256 22.35 -6.39 -19.32
C THR A 256 22.28 -5.38 -18.18
N ASP A 257 22.96 -5.69 -17.08
CA ASP A 257 23.04 -4.81 -15.91
C ASP A 257 23.65 -3.45 -16.28
N GLY A 258 23.04 -2.37 -15.79
CA GLY A 258 23.48 -1.00 -16.08
C GLY A 258 23.09 -0.48 -17.46
N HIS A 259 22.49 -1.32 -18.31
CA HIS A 259 22.10 -0.93 -19.67
C HIS A 259 20.59 -0.82 -19.84
N GLN A 260 19.82 -1.90 -19.67
CA GLN A 260 18.35 -1.88 -19.73
C GLN A 260 17.68 -1.78 -18.36
N ALA A 261 18.35 -2.29 -17.32
CA ALA A 261 17.88 -2.29 -15.94
C ALA A 261 19.10 -2.36 -14.99
N LEU A 262 18.90 -2.02 -13.72
CA LEU A 262 19.86 -2.38 -12.67
C LEU A 262 19.50 -3.76 -12.10
N ILE A 263 20.44 -4.69 -12.17
CA ILE A 263 20.30 -6.06 -11.67
C ILE A 263 21.03 -6.16 -10.34
N ARG A 264 20.27 -6.18 -9.24
CA ARG A 264 20.81 -6.29 -7.88
C ARG A 264 20.09 -7.41 -7.14
N ASP A 265 20.83 -8.42 -6.72
CA ASP A 265 20.31 -9.40 -5.76
C ASP A 265 20.38 -8.83 -4.33
N PHE A 266 19.55 -9.38 -3.45
CA PHE A 266 19.45 -8.93 -2.07
C PHE A 266 20.81 -8.95 -1.34
N PRO A 267 21.08 -7.96 -0.46
CA PRO A 267 20.21 -6.85 -0.05
C PRO A 267 20.40 -5.54 -0.86
N ARG A 268 21.11 -5.56 -2.01
CA ARG A 268 21.71 -4.39 -2.68
C ARG A 268 20.75 -3.42 -3.39
N PHE A 269 19.44 -3.53 -3.17
CA PHE A 269 18.45 -2.63 -3.75
C PHE A 269 18.60 -1.20 -3.23
N ASN A 270 19.09 -1.05 -2.01
CA ASN A 270 19.24 0.25 -1.39
C ASN A 270 20.29 1.12 -2.09
N GLU A 271 21.42 0.52 -2.45
CA GLU A 271 22.49 1.18 -3.20
C GLU A 271 22.01 1.57 -4.60
N ALA A 272 21.27 0.69 -5.28
CA ALA A 272 20.72 1.00 -6.60
C ALA A 272 19.71 2.15 -6.58
N LEU A 273 18.82 2.21 -5.58
CA LEU A 273 17.88 3.33 -5.43
C LEU A 273 18.61 4.66 -5.19
N ARG A 274 19.66 4.67 -4.35
CA ARG A 274 20.49 5.87 -4.14
C ARG A 274 21.24 6.29 -5.40
N THR A 275 21.78 5.31 -6.13
CA THR A 275 22.46 5.55 -7.42
C THR A 275 21.51 6.20 -8.42
N LEU A 276 20.32 5.61 -8.61
CA LEU A 276 19.32 6.19 -9.51
C LEU A 276 18.91 7.58 -9.07
N ALA A 277 18.62 7.79 -7.78
CA ALA A 277 18.20 9.11 -7.30
C ALA A 277 19.26 10.21 -7.51
N GLY A 278 20.55 9.86 -7.53
CA GLY A 278 21.65 10.79 -7.76
C GLY A 278 22.07 10.97 -9.22
N ASP A 279 21.61 10.10 -10.14
CA ASP A 279 22.12 10.06 -11.52
C ASP A 279 20.98 10.09 -12.56
N VAL A 280 20.63 11.30 -13.00
CA VAL A 280 19.56 11.54 -13.99
C VAL A 280 19.92 10.98 -15.38
N ASP A 281 21.19 10.94 -15.75
CA ASP A 281 21.61 10.46 -17.07
C ASP A 281 21.54 8.94 -17.13
N LEU A 282 21.92 8.25 -16.05
CA LEU A 282 21.68 6.82 -15.89
C LEU A 282 20.18 6.51 -15.95
N GLN A 283 19.33 7.27 -15.25
CA GLN A 283 17.87 7.08 -15.33
C GLN A 283 17.36 7.14 -16.78
N LYS A 284 17.72 8.19 -17.52
CA LYS A 284 17.33 8.37 -18.93
C LYS A 284 17.88 7.27 -19.82
N SER A 285 19.12 6.84 -19.59
CA SER A 285 19.76 5.75 -20.31
C SER A 285 19.00 4.44 -20.13
N LEU A 286 18.75 4.03 -18.88
CA LEU A 286 17.99 2.81 -18.55
C LEU A 286 16.57 2.86 -19.11
N ALA A 287 15.88 3.99 -18.98
CA ALA A 287 14.54 4.20 -19.53
C ALA A 287 14.49 3.96 -21.05
N ARG A 288 15.41 4.58 -21.78
CA ARG A 288 15.48 4.48 -23.24
C ARG A 288 15.84 3.07 -23.70
N HIS A 289 16.91 2.49 -23.16
CA HIS A 289 17.37 1.17 -23.58
C HIS A 289 16.40 0.06 -23.15
N GLY A 290 15.82 0.17 -21.94
CA GLY A 290 14.81 -0.76 -21.46
C GLY A 290 13.58 -0.78 -22.36
N ARG A 291 13.06 0.40 -22.73
CA ARG A 291 11.92 0.51 -23.64
C ARG A 291 12.23 -0.02 -25.03
N ALA A 292 13.35 0.38 -25.63
CA ALA A 292 13.76 -0.10 -26.95
C ALA A 292 13.86 -1.63 -26.97
N HIS A 293 14.51 -2.21 -25.96
CA HIS A 293 14.69 -3.65 -25.83
C HIS A 293 13.36 -4.42 -25.83
N VAL A 294 12.36 -3.94 -25.09
CA VAL A 294 11.06 -4.64 -25.05
C VAL A 294 10.20 -4.41 -26.29
N VAL A 295 10.25 -3.21 -26.87
CA VAL A 295 9.50 -2.90 -28.10
C VAL A 295 10.05 -3.67 -29.30
N GLU A 296 11.37 -3.79 -29.41
CA GLU A 296 12.00 -4.48 -30.55
C GLU A 296 11.81 -6.01 -30.46
N ARG A 297 11.95 -6.59 -29.27
CA ARG A 297 12.01 -8.06 -29.11
C ARG A 297 10.70 -8.71 -28.70
N TYR A 298 9.81 -7.98 -28.03
CA TYR A 298 8.65 -8.56 -27.36
C TYR A 298 7.32 -7.86 -27.71
N ASP A 299 7.29 -7.05 -28.78
CA ASP A 299 6.02 -6.56 -29.34
C ASP A 299 5.14 -7.73 -29.79
N TRP A 300 3.82 -7.55 -29.69
CA TRP A 300 2.83 -8.58 -30.03
C TRP A 300 2.99 -9.07 -31.47
N LYS A 301 3.42 -8.20 -32.38
CA LYS A 301 3.73 -8.57 -33.77
C LYS A 301 4.89 -9.56 -33.85
N SER A 302 5.96 -9.33 -33.09
CA SER A 302 7.13 -10.21 -33.03
C SER A 302 6.78 -11.56 -32.40
N ALA A 303 6.04 -11.56 -31.29
CA ALA A 303 5.58 -12.79 -30.64
C ALA A 303 4.63 -13.61 -31.53
N SER A 304 3.70 -12.94 -32.22
CA SER A 304 2.76 -13.59 -33.14
C SER A 304 3.48 -14.16 -34.37
N ALA A 305 4.45 -13.43 -34.93
CA ALA A 305 5.24 -13.90 -36.06
C ALA A 305 6.08 -15.14 -35.71
N ALA A 306 6.70 -15.17 -34.52
CA ALA A 306 7.45 -16.32 -34.04
C ALA A 306 6.55 -17.56 -33.83
N LEU A 307 5.36 -17.37 -33.26
CA LEU A 307 4.38 -18.45 -33.08
C LEU A 307 3.89 -19.00 -34.43
N VAL A 308 3.56 -18.13 -35.39
CA VAL A 308 3.16 -18.52 -36.74
C VAL A 308 4.29 -19.30 -37.43
N GLY A 309 5.54 -18.84 -37.33
CA GLY A 309 6.69 -19.55 -37.88
C GLY A 309 6.88 -20.95 -37.29
N LEU A 310 6.71 -21.10 -35.98
CA LEU A 310 6.73 -22.40 -35.30
C LEU A 310 5.59 -23.32 -35.77
N MET A 311 4.37 -22.80 -35.85
CA MET A 311 3.22 -23.56 -36.32
C MET A 311 3.39 -24.00 -37.79
N GLN A 312 3.95 -23.14 -38.64
CA GLN A 312 4.27 -23.47 -40.03
C GLN A 312 5.38 -24.52 -40.12
N ALA A 313 6.44 -24.40 -39.32
CA ALA A 313 7.53 -25.38 -39.29
C ALA A 313 7.06 -26.77 -38.79
N VAL A 314 6.08 -26.81 -37.88
CA VAL A 314 5.44 -28.07 -37.45
C VAL A 314 4.49 -28.61 -38.52
N ALA A 315 3.71 -27.74 -39.17
CA ALA A 315 2.77 -28.14 -40.23
C ALA A 315 3.49 -28.68 -41.48
N ASN A 316 4.68 -28.15 -41.79
CA ASN A 316 5.49 -28.55 -42.95
C ASN A 316 6.42 -29.76 -42.68
N ARG A 317 6.29 -30.42 -41.51
CA ARG A 317 7.02 -31.64 -41.14
C ARG A 317 6.20 -32.92 -41.34
N ASN A 318 5.02 -32.83 -41.95
CA ASN A 318 4.22 -33.94 -42.47
C ASN A 318 4.21 -33.90 -44.00
#